data_AF-F1BYJ4-F1
#
_entry.id   AF-F1BYJ4-F1
#
_cell.length_a   1.000
_cell.length_b   1.000
_cell.length_c   1.000
_cell.angle_alpha   90.00
_cell.angle_beta   90.00
_cell.angle_gamma   90.00
#
_symmetry.space_group_name_H-M   'P 1'
#
loop_
_entity.id
_entity.type
_entity.pdbx_description
1 polymer ?
#
loop_
_entity_poly.entity_id
_entity_poly.type
_entity_poly.pdbx_seq_one_letter_code
_entity_poly.pdbx_strand_id
1 'polypeptide(L)' 'TLAMIEAAGYTPDVVEYVKAGWTKVQLRELLAAMGARPRDILREKGTPAADLGLLDPGVADDAILDA' A
#
# COMPACT_ATOMS: atom_id res chain seq x y z
N THR A 1 2.65 6.01 -15.67
CA THR A 1 3.37 7.03 -14.87
C THR A 1 2.43 8.20 -14.61
N LEU A 2 2.72 9.10 -13.66
CA LEU A 2 1.91 10.30 -13.43
C LEU A 2 1.70 11.11 -14.72
N ALA A 3 2.78 11.31 -15.49
CA ALA A 3 2.72 12.02 -16.77
C ALA A 3 1.76 11.39 -17.80
N MET A 4 1.57 10.06 -17.79
CA MET A 4 0.59 9.41 -18.67
C MET A 4 -0.86 9.71 -18.25
N ILE A 5 -1.12 9.85 -16.95
CA ILE A 5 -2.44 10.17 -16.41
C ILE A 5 -2.81 11.62 -16.77
N GLU A 6 -1.86 12.53 -16.59
CA GLU A 6 -2.00 13.94 -16.97
C GLU A 6 -2.16 14.11 -18.49
N ALA A 7 -1.38 13.38 -19.30
CA ALA A 7 -1.50 13.42 -20.76
C ALA A 7 -2.85 12.90 -21.27
N ALA A 8 -3.54 12.05 -20.50
CA ALA A 8 -4.90 11.60 -20.81
C ALA A 8 -5.99 12.62 -20.40
N GLY A 9 -5.61 13.81 -19.90
CA GLY A 9 -6.51 14.90 -19.54
C GLY A 9 -7.08 14.83 -18.12
N TYR A 10 -6.62 13.88 -17.30
CA TYR A 10 -7.01 13.80 -15.89
C TYR A 10 -6.15 14.72 -15.04
N THR A 11 -6.74 15.31 -14.00
CA THR A 11 -6.05 16.07 -12.96
C THR A 11 -6.07 15.27 -11.67
N PRO A 12 -5.11 14.35 -11.45
CA PRO A 12 -5.08 13.52 -10.26
C PRO A 12 -4.58 14.30 -9.04
N ASP A 13 -5.15 14.00 -7.88
CA ASP A 13 -4.61 14.45 -6.61
C ASP A 13 -3.35 13.64 -6.26
N VAL A 14 -2.21 14.31 -6.17
CA VAL A 14 -0.93 13.66 -5.87
C VAL A 14 -0.69 13.66 -4.37
N VAL A 15 -0.64 12.45 -3.79
CA VAL A 15 -0.37 12.26 -2.36
C VAL A 15 1.05 11.70 -2.17
N GLU A 16 1.92 12.48 -1.53
CA GLU A 16 3.25 12.02 -1.09
C GLU A 16 3.11 11.13 0.16
N TYR A 17 2.68 9.88 -0.03
CA TYR A 17 2.27 9.02 1.08
C TYR A 17 3.36 8.70 2.11
N VAL A 18 4.64 8.79 1.74
CA VAL A 18 5.76 8.61 2.68
C VAL A 18 5.79 9.75 3.70
N LYS A 19 5.32 10.95 3.34
CA LYS A 19 5.25 12.12 4.23
C LYS A 19 3.88 12.27 4.88
N ALA A 20 2.81 12.07 4.11
CA ALA A 20 1.44 12.23 4.58
C ALA A 20 1.00 11.09 5.51
N GLY A 21 1.60 9.90 5.33
CA GLY A 21 1.15 8.66 5.96
C GLY A 21 -0.20 8.20 5.43
N TRP A 22 -0.68 7.10 6.00
CA TRP A 22 -2.03 6.59 5.79
C TRP A 22 -2.62 6.14 7.12
N THR A 23 -3.93 6.24 7.26
CA THR A 23 -4.63 5.58 8.37
C THR A 23 -4.97 4.13 8.01
N LYS A 24 -5.07 3.26 9.02
CA LYS A 24 -5.48 1.86 8.83
C LYS A 24 -6.84 1.73 8.12
N VAL A 25 -7.77 2.65 8.40
CA VAL A 25 -9.09 2.68 7.75
C VAL A 25 -8.96 2.95 6.25
N GLN A 26 -8.19 3.97 5.86
CA GLN A 26 -7.95 4.29 4.45
C GLN A 26 -7.27 3.12 3.71
N LEU A 27 -6.29 2.46 4.33
CA LEU A 27 -5.63 1.30 3.74
C LEU A 27 -6.62 0.15 3.47
N ARG A 28 -7.53 -0.12 4.41
CA ARG A 28 -8.57 -1.14 4.23
C ARG A 28 -9.54 -0.78 3.08
N GLU A 29 -9.93 0.48 2.98
CA GLU A 29 -10.81 0.95 1.89
C GLU A 29 -10.14 0.81 0.53
N LEU A 30 -8.86 1.21 0.42
CA LEU A 30 -8.08 1.08 -0.81
C LEU A 30 -7.92 -0.39 -1.22
N LEU A 31 -7.60 -1.27 -0.28
CA LEU A 31 -7.47 -2.71 -0.52
C LEU A 31 -8.79 -3.33 -1.00
N ALA A 32 -9.92 -2.93 -0.40
CA ALA A 32 -11.24 -3.38 -0.83
C ALA A 32 -11.56 -2.89 -2.26
N ALA A 33 -11.26 -1.62 -2.58
CA ALA A 33 -11.46 -1.07 -3.92
C ALA A 33 -10.56 -1.75 -4.97
N MET A 34 -9.37 -2.21 -4.58
CA MET A 34 -8.45 -2.95 -5.44
C MET A 34 -8.81 -4.44 -5.57
N GLY A 35 -9.65 -4.98 -4.68
CA GLY A 35 -9.89 -6.42 -4.58
C GLY A 35 -8.63 -7.20 -4.16
N ALA A 36 -7.75 -6.58 -3.38
CA ALA A 36 -6.45 -7.11 -2.97
C ALA A 36 -6.37 -7.27 -1.44
N ARG A 37 -5.53 -8.18 -0.98
CA ARG A 37 -5.16 -8.31 0.44
C ARG A 37 -3.86 -7.54 0.74
N PRO A 38 -3.60 -7.13 1.98
CA PRO A 38 -2.35 -6.46 2.37
C PRO A 38 -1.10 -7.16 1.85
N ARG A 39 -1.04 -8.49 1.95
CA ARG A 39 0.09 -9.28 1.46
C ARG A 39 0.31 -9.18 -0.05
N ASP A 40 -0.74 -8.99 -0.84
CA ASP A 40 -0.63 -8.93 -2.30
C ASP A 40 0.06 -7.64 -2.77
N ILE A 41 0.11 -6.61 -1.93
CA ILE A 41 0.74 -5.30 -2.20
C ILE A 41 1.94 -4.99 -1.31
N LEU A 42 2.29 -5.87 -0.37
CA LEU A 42 3.41 -5.69 0.54
C LEU A 42 4.73 -5.69 -0.24
N ARG A 43 5.48 -4.60 -0.13
CA ARG A 43 6.78 -4.48 -0.79
C ARG A 43 7.86 -5.19 0.03
N GLU A 44 8.55 -6.15 -0.58
CA GLU A 44 9.68 -6.85 0.07
C GLU A 44 10.99 -6.05 -0.01
N LYS A 45 11.28 -5.46 -1.19
CA LYS A 45 12.56 -4.80 -1.44
C LYS A 45 12.55 -3.37 -0.92
N GLY A 46 13.59 -2.99 -0.17
CA GLY A 46 13.72 -1.63 0.35
C GLY A 46 12.72 -1.29 1.45
N THR A 47 12.26 -2.31 2.19
CA THR A 47 11.44 -2.21 3.40
C THR A 47 12.03 -3.16 4.47
N PRO A 48 11.73 -2.96 5.77
CA PRO A 48 12.12 -3.89 6.82
C PRO A 48 11.21 -5.13 6.91
N ALA A 49 10.35 -5.40 5.89
CA ALA A 49 9.31 -6.42 6.00
C ALA A 49 9.85 -7.84 6.25
N ALA A 50 11.01 -8.18 5.67
CA ALA A 50 11.68 -9.45 5.92
C ALA A 50 12.22 -9.54 7.36
N ASP A 51 12.87 -8.48 7.83
CA ASP A 51 13.44 -8.41 9.18
C ASP A 51 12.35 -8.42 10.28
N LEU A 52 11.15 -7.92 9.95
CA LEU A 52 9.96 -7.97 10.79
C LEU A 52 9.17 -9.29 10.67
N GLY A 53 9.61 -10.24 9.84
CA GLY A 53 8.95 -11.53 9.65
C GLY A 53 7.60 -11.46 8.92
N LEU A 54 7.25 -10.33 8.30
CA LEU A 54 5.95 -10.09 7.68
C LEU A 54 5.74 -10.86 6.36
N LEU A 55 6.81 -11.48 5.83
CA LEU A 55 6.76 -12.24 4.59
C LEU A 55 6.28 -13.69 4.77
N ASP A 56 6.11 -14.15 6.01
CA ASP A 56 5.64 -15.51 6.28
C ASP A 56 4.15 -15.66 5.86
N PRO A 57 3.78 -16.71 5.10
CA PRO A 57 2.40 -16.98 4.68
C PRO A 57 1.37 -17.07 5.82
N GLY A 58 1.81 -17.38 7.05
CA GLY A 58 0.97 -17.46 8.24
C GLY A 58 0.67 -16.12 8.91
N VAL A 59 1.32 -15.03 8.49
CA VAL A 59 1.07 -13.69 9.04
C VAL A 59 -0.32 -13.20 8.64
N ALA A 60 -1.07 -12.75 9.63
CA ALA A 60 -2.41 -12.21 9.42
C ALA A 60 -2.35 -10.84 8.74
N ASP A 61 -3.34 -10.57 7.89
CA ASP A 61 -3.48 -9.30 7.16
C ASP A 61 -3.47 -8.08 8.10
N ASP A 62 -4.06 -8.19 9.29
CA ASP A 62 -4.05 -7.11 10.27
C ASP A 62 -2.67 -6.82 10.86
N ALA A 63 -1.82 -7.84 11.03
CA ALA A 63 -0.44 -7.64 11.49
C ALA A 63 0.41 -6.93 10.44
N ILE A 64 0.13 -7.15 9.15
CA ILE A 64 0.78 -6.43 8.05
C ILE A 64 0.35 -4.95 8.05
N LEU A 65 -0.90 -4.65 8.39
CA LEU A 65 -1.42 -3.27 8.43
C LEU A 65 -1.00 -2.48 9.68
N ASP A 66 -0.57 -3.15 10.74
CA ASP A 66 -0.17 -2.53 12.01
C ASP A 66 1.35 -2.26 12.11
N ALA A 67 2.15 -2.83 11.21
CA ALA A 67 3.60 -2.68 11.16
C ALA A 67 4.06 -1.39 10.48
#